data_AF-A0A9D6MFX6-F1
#
_entry.id   AF-A0A9D6MFX6-F1
#
_cell.length_a   1.000
_cell.length_b   1.000
_cell.length_c   1.000
_cell.angle_alpha   90.00
_cell.angle_beta   90.00
_cell.angle_gamma   90.00
#
_symmetry.space_group_name_H-M   'P 1'
#
loop_
_entity.id
_entity.type
_entity.pdbx_description
1 polymer ?
#
loop_
_entity_poly.entity_id
_entity_poly.type
_entity_poly.pdbx_seq_one_letter_code
_entity_poly.pdbx_strand_id
1 'polypeptide(L)'
;MKPSTSELTRRKFMSAAIVGLGAALILAACAGATGPAGPSGAPGAVGPPGSAGEAGPPGQSAVILPGPGLQVKITGVEFPSDGKPVVSLTITDDAGTPLKREVLEGARFFIAQIVVDKATGATKYQNLLVHEVQGKPYILDGETKQPALAKATQPFADNGGAWASADIGYTYTFTNTLTSEVDPALTTAVGVSAWKDSRATVANDVYTFVPSGGAPTVTREVVTTAACQTCHNPLMAHGGTRRDTRLCVLCHTDQNTDVSSGNSVEFKVMIHRIHSGSQLPSVAAGTTYYIGTSDFSKGTWPQDTRNCTTCHSGGPQSDNYKTAPNAAACTSCHDNVNLVTGDNHPGGRQSSDTACSACHVPDGAEFDASVTGAHVIPINSTNIKGVKLEIVSVEGA
;
A
#
# COMPACT_ATOMS: atom_id res chain seq x y z
N MET A 1 0.19 -29.11 -58.54
CA MET A 1 1.66 -29.10 -58.69
C MET A 1 2.28 -29.68 -57.43
N LYS A 2 3.22 -30.61 -57.60
CA LYS A 2 3.80 -31.49 -56.57
C LYS A 2 4.59 -30.74 -55.47
N PRO A 3 4.61 -31.27 -54.23
CA PRO A 3 5.52 -30.90 -53.15
C PRO A 3 6.79 -31.78 -53.14
N SER A 4 7.83 -31.36 -52.42
CA SER A 4 9.05 -32.14 -52.11
C SER A 4 9.24 -32.08 -50.58
N THR A 5 8.92 -33.11 -49.78
CA THR A 5 9.70 -34.33 -49.39
C THR A 5 11.05 -33.98 -48.74
N SER A 6 11.44 -34.47 -47.56
CA SER A 6 11.34 -35.81 -46.92
C SER A 6 11.31 -35.72 -45.37
N GLU A 7 10.46 -36.39 -44.57
CA GLU A 7 10.40 -37.82 -44.18
C GLU A 7 11.76 -38.44 -43.78
N LEU A 8 12.02 -38.64 -42.48
CA LEU A 8 11.77 -39.85 -41.65
C LEU A 8 12.91 -40.88 -41.71
N THR A 9 13.46 -41.30 -40.56
CA THR A 9 13.36 -42.69 -40.04
C THR A 9 13.88 -42.82 -38.60
N ARG A 10 13.11 -43.54 -37.77
CA ARG A 10 13.42 -44.07 -36.42
C ARG A 10 14.34 -45.31 -36.47
N ARG A 11 15.13 -45.55 -35.39
CA ARG A 11 15.26 -46.84 -34.61
C ARG A 11 16.44 -46.70 -33.63
N LYS A 12 16.25 -46.71 -32.30
CA LYS A 12 16.04 -47.80 -31.32
C LYS A 12 17.28 -48.71 -31.04
N PHE A 13 17.66 -48.69 -29.75
CA PHE A 13 18.25 -49.74 -28.91
C PHE A 13 19.78 -49.99 -28.83
N MET A 14 20.30 -49.68 -27.63
CA MET A 14 21.05 -50.55 -26.69
C MET A 14 22.54 -50.89 -26.90
N SER A 15 23.27 -50.69 -25.79
CA SER A 15 24.25 -51.61 -25.19
C SER A 15 25.75 -51.31 -25.33
N ALA A 16 26.34 -51.14 -24.14
CA ALA A 16 27.59 -51.71 -23.65
C ALA A 16 28.92 -51.28 -24.32
N ALA A 17 29.62 -50.42 -23.60
CA ALA A 17 31.07 -50.29 -23.61
C ALA A 17 31.74 -51.55 -23.02
N ILE A 18 32.91 -51.93 -23.55
CA ILE A 18 34.07 -52.50 -22.82
C ILE A 18 35.24 -52.78 -23.80
N VAL A 19 36.40 -52.21 -23.45
CA VAL A 19 37.79 -52.73 -23.58
C VAL A 19 38.34 -53.00 -24.99
N GLY A 20 39.59 -52.71 -25.35
CA GLY A 20 40.77 -52.26 -24.62
C GLY A 20 41.97 -52.26 -25.59
N LEU A 21 42.93 -51.40 -25.29
CA LEU A 21 44.09 -51.07 -26.09
C LEU A 21 45.14 -52.20 -26.10
N GLY A 22 45.81 -52.36 -27.24
CA GLY A 22 46.78 -53.41 -27.54
C GLY A 22 48.10 -53.36 -26.75
N ALA A 23 48.70 -54.54 -26.69
CA ALA A 23 49.90 -54.91 -25.96
C ALA A 23 51.21 -54.45 -26.61
N ALA A 24 52.23 -54.25 -25.76
CA ALA A 24 53.64 -54.20 -26.11
C ALA A 24 54.31 -55.55 -25.76
N LEU A 25 55.07 -56.10 -26.72
CA LEU A 25 56.08 -57.17 -26.60
C LEU A 25 57.46 -56.49 -26.73
N ILE A 26 58.64 -56.95 -26.27
CA ILE A 26 59.19 -58.11 -25.54
C ILE A 26 60.64 -57.69 -25.23
N LEU A 27 61.25 -58.14 -24.12
CA LEU A 27 62.65 -58.60 -24.12
C LEU A 27 62.92 -59.45 -22.87
N ALA A 28 63.41 -60.66 -23.14
CA ALA A 28 63.71 -61.71 -22.17
C ALA A 28 65.19 -61.64 -21.74
N ALA A 29 65.46 -61.94 -20.47
CA ALA A 29 66.75 -62.44 -19.99
C ALA A 29 66.53 -63.33 -18.76
N CYS A 30 67.33 -64.40 -18.69
CA CYS A 30 67.14 -65.63 -17.94
C CYS A 30 67.52 -65.56 -16.45
N ALA A 31 66.79 -66.29 -15.60
CA ALA A 31 67.32 -66.97 -14.41
C ALA A 31 66.30 -68.02 -13.94
N GLY A 32 66.70 -69.30 -13.86
CA GLY A 32 65.83 -70.38 -13.40
C GLY A 32 65.71 -70.46 -11.88
N ALA A 33 64.56 -70.92 -11.38
CA ALA A 33 64.43 -71.75 -10.16
C ALA A 33 62.99 -72.23 -9.89
N THR A 34 62.94 -73.34 -9.14
CA THR A 34 61.87 -73.88 -8.26
C THR A 34 60.59 -74.47 -8.87
N GLY A 35 60.27 -75.70 -8.40
CA GLY A 35 59.08 -76.46 -8.75
C GLY A 35 57.76 -75.81 -8.30
N PRO A 36 56.61 -76.32 -8.79
CA PRO A 36 55.32 -75.66 -8.63
C PRO A 36 54.89 -75.58 -7.16
N ALA A 37 54.42 -74.39 -6.76
CA ALA A 37 53.83 -74.15 -5.46
C ALA A 37 52.55 -74.97 -5.28
N GLY A 38 52.36 -75.52 -4.08
CA GLY A 38 51.11 -76.18 -3.69
C GLY A 38 49.91 -75.22 -3.72
N PRO A 39 48.67 -75.74 -3.76
CA PRO A 39 47.47 -74.92 -3.91
C PRO A 39 47.34 -73.90 -2.76
N SER A 40 46.94 -72.68 -3.11
CA SER A 40 46.69 -71.59 -2.15
C SER A 40 45.67 -72.03 -1.10
N GLY A 41 46.02 -71.83 0.18
CA GLY A 41 45.09 -72.00 1.30
C GLY A 41 43.89 -71.05 1.20
N ALA A 42 42.75 -71.46 1.77
CA ALA A 42 41.52 -70.69 1.75
C ALA A 42 41.71 -69.27 2.32
N PRO A 43 41.06 -68.23 1.76
CA PRO A 43 41.12 -66.88 2.30
C PRO A 43 40.69 -66.85 3.78
N GLY A 44 41.46 -66.16 4.62
CA GLY A 44 41.11 -65.96 6.01
C GLY A 44 39.80 -65.18 6.17
N ALA A 45 39.06 -65.45 7.25
CA ALA A 45 37.78 -64.81 7.52
C ALA A 45 37.91 -63.27 7.56
N VAL A 46 36.95 -62.58 6.94
CA VAL A 46 36.83 -61.12 6.99
C VAL A 46 36.65 -60.69 8.45
N GLY A 47 37.50 -59.79 8.94
CA GLY A 47 37.40 -59.25 10.29
C GLY A 47 36.07 -58.50 10.51
N PRO A 48 35.60 -58.40 11.76
CA PRO A 48 34.34 -57.71 12.06
C PRO A 48 34.39 -56.25 11.58
N PRO A 49 33.26 -55.68 11.10
CA PRO A 49 33.19 -54.27 10.75
C PRO A 49 33.67 -53.40 11.91
N GLY A 50 34.51 -52.40 11.62
CA GLY A 50 34.91 -51.40 12.61
C GLY A 50 33.68 -50.68 13.16
N SER A 51 33.72 -50.32 14.45
CA SER A 51 32.64 -49.54 15.09
C SER A 51 32.35 -48.26 14.30
N ALA A 52 31.07 -47.94 14.14
CA ALA A 52 30.67 -46.66 13.55
C ALA A 52 31.35 -45.51 14.31
N GLY A 53 31.98 -44.59 13.58
CA GLY A 53 32.56 -43.39 14.18
C GLY A 53 31.48 -42.56 14.87
N GLU A 54 31.86 -41.80 15.90
CA GLU A 54 30.95 -40.90 16.60
C GLU A 54 30.26 -39.94 15.61
N ALA A 55 28.97 -39.69 15.81
CA ALA A 55 28.25 -38.71 15.02
C ALA A 55 28.96 -37.35 15.15
N GLY A 56 29.33 -36.76 14.01
CA GLY A 56 29.91 -35.42 14.00
C GLY A 56 28.97 -34.41 14.69
N PRO A 57 29.49 -33.31 15.25
CA PRO A 57 28.66 -32.28 15.85
C PRO A 57 27.62 -31.79 14.83
N PRO A 58 26.40 -31.41 15.27
CA PRO A 58 25.40 -30.84 14.38
C PRO A 58 26.00 -29.73 13.54
N GLY A 59 25.86 -29.80 12.21
CA GLY A 59 26.31 -28.73 11.34
C GLY A 59 25.67 -27.42 11.78
N GLN A 60 26.49 -26.36 11.94
CA GLN A 60 25.95 -25.03 12.23
C GLN A 60 24.97 -24.65 11.13
N SER A 61 23.76 -24.23 11.53
CA SER A 61 22.77 -23.68 10.61
C SER A 61 23.42 -22.59 9.76
N ALA A 62 23.25 -22.67 8.44
CA ALA A 62 23.75 -21.64 7.54
C ALA A 62 23.18 -20.28 7.97
N VAL A 63 24.06 -19.31 8.19
CA VAL A 63 23.65 -17.93 8.44
C VAL A 63 23.04 -17.39 7.14
N ILE A 64 21.72 -17.34 7.08
CA ILE A 64 21.02 -16.68 5.98
C ILE A 64 21.21 -15.17 6.18
N LEU A 65 22.07 -14.58 5.36
CA LEU A 65 22.26 -13.14 5.35
C LEU A 65 21.03 -12.47 4.71
N PRO A 66 20.53 -11.36 5.27
CA PRO A 66 19.41 -10.66 4.67
C PRO A 66 19.74 -10.15 3.26
N GLY A 67 18.79 -10.32 2.35
CA GLY A 67 18.79 -9.82 0.98
C GLY A 67 18.24 -8.39 0.87
N PRO A 68 17.99 -7.92 -0.38
CA PRO A 68 17.45 -6.59 -0.62
C PRO A 68 15.99 -6.44 -0.18
N GLY A 69 15.56 -5.19 -0.04
CA GLY A 69 14.19 -4.85 0.30
C GLY A 69 13.98 -4.50 1.77
N LEU A 70 12.72 -4.21 2.09
CA LEU A 70 12.25 -3.94 3.44
C LEU A 70 10.76 -4.24 3.46
N GLN A 71 10.36 -5.05 4.43
CA GLN A 71 8.99 -5.29 4.80
C GLN A 71 8.83 -5.10 6.29
N VAL A 72 7.70 -4.53 6.69
CA VAL A 72 7.28 -4.46 8.08
C VAL A 72 5.89 -5.05 8.17
N LYS A 73 5.63 -5.84 9.22
CA LYS A 73 4.31 -6.42 9.45
C LYS A 73 3.94 -6.26 10.91
N ILE A 74 2.86 -5.54 11.19
CA ILE A 74 2.30 -5.48 12.54
C ILE A 74 1.60 -6.80 12.83
N THR A 75 1.92 -7.40 13.96
CA THR A 75 1.42 -8.72 14.39
C THR A 75 0.51 -8.64 15.61
N GLY A 76 0.56 -7.55 16.37
CA GLY A 76 -0.28 -7.36 17.55
C GLY A 76 -0.18 -5.95 18.10
N VAL A 77 -1.18 -5.58 18.90
CA VAL A 77 -1.22 -4.29 19.61
C VAL A 77 -1.79 -4.52 21.00
N GLU A 78 -1.15 -3.95 22.00
CA GLU A 78 -1.59 -3.96 23.38
C GLU A 78 -1.81 -2.52 23.88
N PHE A 79 -2.75 -2.36 24.80
CA PHE A 79 -3.06 -1.08 25.45
C PHE A 79 -2.83 -1.21 26.96
N PRO A 80 -1.59 -0.99 27.43
CA PRO A 80 -1.30 -0.97 28.86
C PRO A 80 -2.02 0.19 29.57
N SER A 81 -2.13 0.08 30.90
CA SER A 81 -2.83 1.07 31.74
C SER A 81 -2.15 2.45 31.79
N ASP A 82 -0.91 2.57 31.32
CA ASP A 82 -0.22 3.86 31.20
C ASP A 82 -0.66 4.67 29.96
N GLY A 83 -1.55 4.10 29.14
CA GLY A 83 -2.11 4.72 27.95
C GLY A 83 -1.14 4.84 26.78
N LYS A 84 -0.02 4.09 26.80
CA LYS A 84 1.00 4.06 25.73
C LYS A 84 0.92 2.73 24.98
N PRO A 85 0.33 2.71 23.77
CA PRO A 85 0.19 1.46 23.01
C PRO A 85 1.54 0.77 22.77
N VAL A 86 1.52 -0.56 22.80
CA VAL A 86 2.66 -1.41 22.44
C VAL A 86 2.32 -2.14 21.16
N VAL A 87 3.13 -1.94 20.11
CA VAL A 87 2.92 -2.56 18.80
C VAL A 87 3.95 -3.67 18.62
N SER A 88 3.49 -4.89 18.42
CA SER A 88 4.34 -6.02 18.01
C SER A 88 4.44 -6.05 16.49
N LEU A 89 5.65 -6.24 15.96
CA LEU A 89 5.89 -6.26 14.52
C LEU A 89 7.12 -7.07 14.11
N THR A 90 7.13 -7.58 12.88
CA THR A 90 8.31 -8.14 12.23
C THR A 90 8.91 -7.16 11.24
N ILE A 91 10.23 -7.24 11.04
CA ILE A 91 10.98 -6.50 10.02
C ILE A 91 11.73 -7.54 9.20
N THR A 92 11.52 -7.58 7.88
CA THR A 92 12.17 -8.55 7.00
C THR A 92 12.66 -7.91 5.72
N ASP A 93 13.51 -8.62 4.98
CA ASP A 93 13.77 -8.31 3.56
C ASP A 93 12.59 -8.79 2.69
N ASP A 94 12.71 -8.66 1.36
CA ASP A 94 11.67 -9.10 0.41
C ASP A 94 11.54 -10.64 0.33
N ALA A 95 12.55 -11.39 0.76
CA ALA A 95 12.54 -12.84 0.83
C ALA A 95 11.96 -13.37 2.15
N GLY A 96 11.62 -12.50 3.10
CA GLY A 96 11.13 -12.85 4.42
C GLY A 96 12.22 -13.15 5.45
N THR A 97 13.50 -12.91 5.15
CA THR A 97 14.59 -13.05 6.11
C THR A 97 14.48 -11.94 7.17
N PRO A 98 14.50 -12.27 8.48
CA PRO A 98 14.47 -11.26 9.53
C PRO A 98 15.60 -10.24 9.42
N LEU A 99 15.24 -8.96 9.52
CA LEU A 99 16.16 -7.83 9.59
C LEU A 99 16.29 -7.35 11.02
N LYS A 100 17.50 -6.88 11.37
CA LYS A 100 17.73 -6.16 12.62
C LYS A 100 17.02 -4.82 12.61
N ARG A 101 16.46 -4.37 13.74
CA ARG A 101 15.80 -3.04 13.85
C ARG A 101 16.74 -1.90 13.43
N GLU A 102 18.04 -2.01 13.66
CA GLU A 102 19.04 -0.98 13.39
C GLU A 102 19.23 -0.68 11.90
N VAL A 103 18.71 -1.53 11.00
CA VAL A 103 18.71 -1.21 9.57
C VAL A 103 17.75 -0.06 9.24
N LEU A 104 16.77 0.21 10.12
CA LEU A 104 15.82 1.31 9.92
C LEU A 104 16.47 2.65 10.26
N GLU A 105 16.42 3.58 9.32
CA GLU A 105 16.80 4.98 9.57
C GLU A 105 15.67 5.74 10.27
N GLY A 106 14.44 5.26 10.14
CA GLY A 106 13.31 5.79 10.88
C GLY A 106 12.04 4.97 10.70
N ALA A 107 11.15 5.13 11.67
CA ALA A 107 9.80 4.59 11.65
C ALA A 107 8.83 5.61 12.29
N ARG A 108 7.58 5.60 11.83
CA ARG A 108 6.48 6.38 12.39
C ARG A 108 5.27 5.49 12.57
N PHE A 109 4.60 5.62 13.72
CA PHE A 109 3.43 4.84 14.09
C PHE A 109 2.19 5.71 14.19
N PHE A 110 1.06 5.17 13.76
CA PHE A 110 -0.20 5.88 13.61
C PHE A 110 -1.31 5.04 14.23
N ILE A 111 -2.34 5.69 14.78
CA ILE A 111 -3.47 4.97 15.38
C ILE A 111 -4.76 5.77 15.24
N ALA A 112 -5.82 5.09 14.82
CA ALA A 112 -7.16 5.64 14.69
C ALA A 112 -8.23 4.56 14.94
N GLN A 113 -9.44 4.98 15.29
CA GLN A 113 -10.63 4.11 15.33
C GLN A 113 -11.62 4.50 14.23
N ILE A 114 -12.38 3.53 13.74
CA ILE A 114 -13.48 3.79 12.82
C ILE A 114 -14.73 4.08 13.66
N VAL A 115 -15.25 5.30 13.55
CA VAL A 115 -16.50 5.71 14.18
C VAL A 115 -17.60 5.80 13.14
N VAL A 116 -18.84 5.53 13.59
CA VAL A 116 -20.04 5.60 12.75
C VAL A 116 -20.87 6.78 13.20
N ASP A 117 -21.18 7.68 12.27
CA ASP A 117 -22.17 8.71 12.48
C ASP A 117 -23.56 8.06 12.59
N LYS A 118 -24.22 8.22 13.74
CA LYS A 118 -25.49 7.53 14.03
C LYS A 118 -26.66 8.05 13.18
N ALA A 119 -26.58 9.28 12.67
CA ALA A 119 -27.66 9.90 11.92
C ALA A 119 -27.63 9.48 10.44
N THR A 120 -26.44 9.33 9.88
CA THR A 120 -26.22 9.06 8.45
C THR A 120 -25.75 7.64 8.17
N GLY A 121 -25.22 6.94 9.18
CA GLY A 121 -24.52 5.66 9.00
C GLY A 121 -23.13 5.81 8.38
N ALA A 122 -22.66 7.04 8.12
CA ALA A 122 -21.36 7.27 7.51
C ALA A 122 -20.23 6.88 8.46
N THR A 123 -19.22 6.20 7.92
CA THR A 123 -18.01 5.85 8.67
C THR A 123 -16.92 6.91 8.49
N LYS A 124 -16.15 7.18 9.53
CA LYS A 124 -14.93 7.99 9.45
C LYS A 124 -13.84 7.45 10.36
N TYR A 125 -12.59 7.75 10.04
CA TYR A 125 -11.48 7.52 10.97
C TYR A 125 -11.40 8.67 11.97
N GLN A 126 -11.24 8.35 13.24
CA GLN A 126 -10.90 9.27 14.31
C GLN A 126 -9.52 8.91 14.83
N ASN A 127 -8.54 9.82 14.66
CA ASN A 127 -7.18 9.60 15.12
C ASN A 127 -7.11 9.77 16.64
N LEU A 128 -6.34 8.90 17.31
CA LEU A 128 -6.18 8.90 18.77
C LEU A 128 -4.93 9.65 19.27
N LEU A 129 -4.15 10.22 18.35
CA LEU A 129 -2.99 11.09 18.58
C LEU A 129 -3.18 12.42 17.85
N VAL A 130 -3.87 13.35 18.50
CA VAL A 130 -4.02 14.73 18.02
C VAL A 130 -3.31 15.72 18.94
N HIS A 131 -2.90 16.85 18.37
CA HIS A 131 -2.38 17.96 19.16
C HIS A 131 -2.82 19.29 18.56
N GLU A 132 -2.71 20.36 19.33
CA GLU A 132 -2.96 21.71 18.86
C GLU A 132 -1.68 22.30 18.26
N VAL A 133 -1.76 22.71 17.00
CA VAL A 133 -0.68 23.41 16.29
C VAL A 133 -0.99 24.90 16.30
N GLN A 134 -0.04 25.70 16.77
CA GLN A 134 -0.14 27.16 16.76
C GLN A 134 0.20 27.70 15.38
N GLY A 135 -0.60 28.65 14.91
CA GLY A 135 -0.36 29.40 13.69
C GLY A 135 0.89 30.25 13.85
N LYS A 136 1.77 30.20 12.84
CA LYS A 136 2.98 31.02 12.78
C LYS A 136 3.10 31.64 11.39
N PRO A 137 3.71 32.83 11.27
CA PRO A 137 4.05 33.39 9.97
C PRO A 137 4.87 32.39 9.15
N TYR A 138 4.59 32.31 7.86
CA TYR A 138 5.24 31.39 6.93
C TYR A 138 5.52 32.08 5.59
N ILE A 139 6.36 31.47 4.77
CA ILE A 139 6.65 31.96 3.42
C ILE A 139 5.82 31.17 2.41
N LEU A 140 5.06 31.87 1.58
CA LEU A 140 4.35 31.32 0.42
C LEU A 140 4.66 32.21 -0.78
N ASP A 141 5.15 31.61 -1.86
CA ASP A 141 5.57 32.34 -3.08
C ASP A 141 6.55 33.50 -2.83
N GLY A 142 7.45 33.34 -1.85
CA GLY A 142 8.44 34.34 -1.48
C GLY A 142 7.92 35.47 -0.59
N GLU A 143 6.63 35.48 -0.26
CA GLU A 143 6.01 36.47 0.61
C GLU A 143 5.76 35.92 2.01
N THR A 144 5.95 36.78 3.03
CA THR A 144 5.53 36.44 4.40
C THR A 144 4.01 36.53 4.51
N LYS A 145 3.37 35.41 4.84
CA LYS A 145 1.94 35.30 5.10
C LYS A 145 1.67 35.05 6.59
N GLN A 146 0.57 35.60 7.08
CA GLN A 146 0.04 35.26 8.39
C GLN A 146 -0.83 33.99 8.28
N PRO A 147 -0.86 33.14 9.32
CA PRO A 147 -1.73 31.97 9.32
C PRO A 147 -3.19 32.39 9.31
N ALA A 148 -4.01 31.67 8.55
CA ALA A 148 -5.46 31.88 8.50
C ALA A 148 -6.12 31.58 9.85
N LEU A 149 -5.54 30.67 10.64
CA LEU A 149 -6.01 30.29 11.97
C LEU A 149 -4.94 30.57 13.02
N ALA A 150 -5.36 31.06 14.19
CA ALA A 150 -4.45 31.20 15.33
C ALA A 150 -3.92 29.84 15.82
N LYS A 151 -4.75 28.80 15.72
CA LYS A 151 -4.42 27.43 16.07
C LYS A 151 -5.38 26.44 15.38
N ALA A 152 -4.94 25.20 15.20
CA ALA A 152 -5.76 24.13 14.66
C ALA A 152 -5.39 22.78 15.28
N THR A 153 -6.35 21.86 15.36
CA THR A 153 -6.09 20.47 15.73
C THR A 153 -5.46 19.73 14.55
N GLN A 154 -4.42 18.95 14.80
CA GLN A 154 -3.78 18.11 13.80
C GLN A 154 -3.40 16.74 14.38
N PRO A 155 -3.79 15.64 13.70
CA PRO A 155 -3.23 14.32 13.93
C PRO A 155 -1.72 14.29 13.75
N PHE A 156 -1.04 13.46 14.54
CA PHE A 156 0.40 13.22 14.41
C PHE A 156 0.74 11.74 14.52
N ALA A 157 2.01 11.42 14.27
CA ALA A 157 2.53 10.07 14.35
C ALA A 157 3.51 9.97 15.51
N ASP A 158 3.47 8.86 16.25
CA ASP A 158 4.47 8.56 17.27
C ASP A 158 5.78 8.10 16.60
N ASN A 159 6.91 8.65 17.04
CA ASN A 159 8.22 8.37 16.46
C ASN A 159 9.38 8.45 17.46
N GLY A 160 9.08 8.55 18.76
CA GLY A 160 10.08 8.67 19.84
C GLY A 160 9.98 7.56 20.87
N GLY A 161 9.25 6.49 20.56
CA GLY A 161 8.98 5.35 21.42
C GLY A 161 10.17 4.41 21.59
N ALA A 162 10.02 3.49 22.54
CA ALA A 162 11.04 2.50 22.89
C ALA A 162 10.89 1.23 22.06
N TRP A 163 12.00 0.72 21.57
CA TRP A 163 12.07 -0.57 20.87
C TRP A 163 12.61 -1.65 21.80
N ALA A 164 12.05 -2.86 21.71
CA ALA A 164 12.61 -4.05 22.35
C ALA A 164 12.53 -5.25 21.41
N SER A 165 13.46 -6.19 21.56
CA SER A 165 13.38 -7.49 20.90
C SER A 165 12.28 -8.34 21.53
N ALA A 166 11.60 -9.15 20.72
CA ALA A 166 10.62 -10.13 21.17
C ALA A 166 10.99 -11.54 20.66
N ASP A 167 10.29 -12.58 21.12
CA ASP A 167 10.46 -13.95 20.64
C ASP A 167 10.32 -14.05 19.11
N ILE A 168 9.41 -13.24 18.55
CA ILE A 168 9.24 -13.04 17.11
C ILE A 168 9.24 -11.54 16.82
N GLY A 169 10.28 -11.05 16.15
CA GLY A 169 10.39 -9.66 15.74
C GLY A 169 10.69 -8.71 16.89
N TYR A 170 9.90 -7.64 16.97
CA TYR A 170 10.13 -6.50 17.86
C TYR A 170 8.82 -5.99 18.46
N THR A 171 8.94 -5.29 19.59
CA THR A 171 7.88 -4.42 20.11
C THR A 171 8.31 -2.96 20.03
N TYR A 172 7.35 -2.09 19.74
CA TYR A 172 7.47 -0.64 19.82
C TYR A 172 6.46 -0.09 20.82
N THR A 173 6.93 0.46 21.93
CA THR A 173 6.09 1.15 22.92
C THR A 173 6.05 2.63 22.58
N PHE A 174 4.86 3.17 22.39
CA PHE A 174 4.67 4.58 22.07
C PHE A 174 5.30 5.46 23.16
N THR A 175 5.86 6.61 22.77
CA THR A 175 6.31 7.58 23.76
C THR A 175 5.17 8.47 24.25
N ASN A 176 4.24 8.78 23.34
CA ASN A 176 3.07 9.59 23.62
C ASN A 176 1.92 8.74 24.14
N THR A 177 1.22 9.27 25.14
CA THR A 177 -0.08 8.75 25.59
C THR A 177 -1.15 9.14 24.57
N LEU A 178 -2.13 8.28 24.37
CA LEU A 178 -3.29 8.60 23.52
C LEU A 178 -4.04 9.82 24.03
N THR A 179 -4.49 10.65 23.10
CA THR A 179 -5.26 11.88 23.36
C THR A 179 -6.75 11.63 23.53
N SER A 180 -7.20 10.40 23.27
CA SER A 180 -8.57 9.94 23.50
C SER A 180 -8.53 8.48 23.93
N GLU A 181 -9.46 8.07 24.79
CA GLU A 181 -9.58 6.69 25.21
C GLU A 181 -9.95 5.79 24.03
N VAL A 182 -9.41 4.56 24.04
CA VAL A 182 -9.73 3.55 23.05
C VAL A 182 -11.07 2.94 23.40
N ASP A 183 -12.05 3.03 22.51
CA ASP A 183 -13.28 2.24 22.66
C ASP A 183 -12.97 0.78 22.29
N PRO A 184 -13.08 -0.18 23.23
CA PRO A 184 -12.69 -1.55 22.97
C PRO A 184 -13.61 -2.29 21.99
N ALA A 185 -14.79 -1.75 21.67
CA ALA A 185 -15.74 -2.35 20.74
C ALA A 185 -15.55 -1.86 19.29
N LEU A 186 -14.81 -0.77 19.07
CA LEU A 186 -14.61 -0.20 17.73
C LEU A 186 -13.44 -0.86 16.99
N THR A 187 -13.57 -0.97 15.67
CA THR A 187 -12.46 -1.30 14.80
C THR A 187 -11.36 -0.25 14.97
N THR A 188 -10.19 -0.70 15.41
CA THR A 188 -8.98 0.10 15.59
C THR A 188 -7.98 -0.26 14.51
N ALA A 189 -7.34 0.76 13.95
CA ALA A 189 -6.31 0.63 12.93
C ALA A 189 -5.00 1.21 13.45
N VAL A 190 -3.93 0.41 13.43
CA VAL A 190 -2.57 0.85 13.73
C VAL A 190 -1.73 0.73 12.46
N GLY A 191 -1.04 1.81 12.11
CA GLY A 191 -0.18 1.87 10.94
C GLY A 191 1.28 2.07 11.31
N VAL A 192 2.18 1.61 10.44
CA VAL A 192 3.61 1.90 10.49
C VAL A 192 4.11 2.36 9.12
N SER A 193 4.97 3.36 9.11
CA SER A 193 5.80 3.75 7.96
C SER A 193 7.25 3.68 8.38
N ALA A 194 8.03 2.79 7.76
CA ALA A 194 9.43 2.54 8.05
C ALA A 194 10.28 2.70 6.78
N TRP A 195 11.53 3.11 6.93
CA TRP A 195 12.44 3.30 5.80
C TRP A 195 13.90 3.07 6.16
N LYS A 196 14.69 2.79 5.12
CA LYS A 196 16.15 2.70 5.14
C LYS A 196 16.75 3.20 3.81
N ASP A 197 18.07 3.19 3.70
CA ASP A 197 18.83 3.57 2.51
C ASP A 197 18.48 4.99 2.02
N SER A 198 18.51 5.97 2.91
CA SER A 198 18.11 7.36 2.64
C SER A 198 16.71 7.49 2.03
N ARG A 199 15.77 6.68 2.55
CA ARG A 199 14.37 6.57 2.07
C ARG A 199 14.19 5.99 0.67
N ALA A 200 15.22 5.40 0.06
CA ALA A 200 15.07 4.66 -1.18
C ALA A 200 14.20 3.41 -0.97
N THR A 201 14.34 2.75 0.18
CA THR A 201 13.59 1.56 0.55
C THR A 201 12.59 1.90 1.65
N VAL A 202 11.30 1.73 1.37
CA VAL A 202 10.19 2.14 2.25
C VAL A 202 9.19 0.99 2.38
N ALA A 203 8.78 0.70 3.61
CA ALA A 203 7.73 -0.27 3.92
C ALA A 203 6.62 0.40 4.73
N ASN A 204 5.38 0.14 4.38
CA ASN A 204 4.20 0.56 5.15
C ASN A 204 3.37 -0.67 5.46
N ASP A 205 2.74 -0.70 6.64
CA ASP A 205 1.73 -1.70 6.98
C ASP A 205 0.63 -1.06 7.81
N VAL A 206 -0.57 -1.63 7.71
CA VAL A 206 -1.72 -1.25 8.53
C VAL A 206 -2.38 -2.53 9.03
N TYR A 207 -2.56 -2.59 10.34
CA TYR A 207 -3.22 -3.68 11.05
C TYR A 207 -4.54 -3.19 11.64
N THR A 208 -5.62 -3.95 11.40
CA THR A 208 -6.97 -3.62 11.88
C THR A 208 -7.48 -4.73 12.77
N PHE A 209 -8.08 -4.36 13.91
CA PHE A 209 -8.55 -5.30 14.93
C PHE A 209 -9.61 -4.64 15.81
N VAL A 210 -10.31 -5.44 16.61
CA VAL A 210 -11.19 -4.96 17.68
C VAL A 210 -10.49 -5.20 19.01
N PRO A 211 -10.24 -4.18 19.86
CA PRO A 211 -9.46 -4.36 21.10
C PRO A 211 -10.07 -5.35 22.09
N SER A 212 -11.41 -5.46 22.16
CA SER A 212 -12.11 -6.48 22.97
C SER A 212 -12.11 -7.90 22.35
N GLY A 213 -11.50 -8.06 21.17
CA GLY A 213 -11.48 -9.31 20.41
C GLY A 213 -12.61 -9.41 19.38
N GLY A 214 -12.54 -10.46 18.56
CA GLY A 214 -13.46 -10.67 17.44
C GLY A 214 -12.98 -10.05 16.13
N ALA A 215 -13.68 -10.39 15.04
CA ALA A 215 -13.37 -9.84 13.71
C ALA A 215 -13.93 -8.41 13.58
N PRO A 216 -13.19 -7.47 12.98
CA PRO A 216 -13.71 -6.16 12.62
C PRO A 216 -14.98 -6.27 11.77
N THR A 217 -16.09 -5.70 12.25
CA THR A 217 -17.38 -5.68 11.53
C THR A 217 -17.61 -4.37 10.78
N VAL A 218 -16.96 -3.30 11.22
CA VAL A 218 -16.97 -1.99 10.55
C VAL A 218 -15.60 -1.77 9.90
N THR A 219 -15.58 -1.63 8.59
CA THR A 219 -14.37 -1.31 7.81
C THR A 219 -14.54 -0.01 7.04
N ARG A 220 -13.42 0.57 6.60
CA ARG A 220 -13.41 1.75 5.72
C ARG A 220 -12.24 1.68 4.74
N GLU A 221 -12.48 1.02 3.60
CA GLU A 221 -11.58 0.91 2.46
C GLU A 221 -12.30 1.34 1.17
N VAL A 222 -12.34 2.67 0.97
CA VAL A 222 -13.08 3.31 -0.13
C VAL A 222 -12.27 3.39 -1.42
N VAL A 223 -10.96 3.57 -1.31
CA VAL A 223 -10.03 3.62 -2.45
C VAL A 223 -8.86 2.68 -2.16
N THR A 224 -8.24 2.18 -3.23
CA THR A 224 -7.05 1.32 -3.14
C THR A 224 -5.79 2.09 -3.51
N THR A 225 -4.65 1.66 -2.98
CA THR A 225 -3.36 2.21 -3.37
C THR A 225 -3.06 1.93 -4.86
N ALA A 226 -3.53 0.79 -5.39
CA ALA A 226 -3.37 0.44 -6.79
C ALA A 226 -4.06 1.44 -7.73
N ALA A 227 -5.26 1.93 -7.37
CA ALA A 227 -5.96 2.97 -8.13
C ALA A 227 -5.13 4.26 -8.22
N CYS A 228 -4.47 4.68 -7.14
CA CYS A 228 -3.57 5.84 -7.19
C CYS A 228 -2.33 5.61 -8.07
N GLN A 229 -1.82 4.37 -8.09
CA GLN A 229 -0.63 3.99 -8.84
C GLN A 229 -0.84 3.89 -10.35
N THR A 230 -2.06 4.07 -10.86
CA THR A 230 -2.25 4.23 -12.31
C THR A 230 -1.61 5.51 -12.83
N CYS A 231 -1.40 6.52 -11.96
CA CYS A 231 -0.72 7.77 -12.28
C CYS A 231 0.50 8.04 -11.37
N HIS A 232 0.44 7.65 -10.09
CA HIS A 232 1.51 7.88 -9.11
C HIS A 232 2.21 6.57 -8.75
N ASN A 233 3.18 6.12 -9.54
CA ASN A 233 3.87 4.84 -9.30
C ASN A 233 5.40 5.01 -9.09
N PRO A 234 5.91 4.80 -7.86
CA PRO A 234 5.16 4.51 -6.64
C PRO A 234 4.42 5.75 -6.11
N LEU A 235 3.32 5.52 -5.38
CA LEU A 235 2.63 6.59 -4.67
C LEU A 235 3.56 7.07 -3.56
N MET A 236 3.79 8.39 -3.46
CA MET A 236 4.78 8.94 -2.54
C MET A 236 4.32 10.27 -1.94
N ALA A 237 4.25 10.32 -0.62
CA ALA A 237 3.99 11.56 0.13
C ALA A 237 4.96 11.69 1.33
N HIS A 238 5.04 12.90 1.87
CA HIS A 238 5.84 13.23 3.08
C HIS A 238 7.30 12.77 2.99
N GLY A 239 7.99 13.25 1.95
CA GLY A 239 9.37 12.85 1.66
C GLY A 239 9.48 11.39 1.25
N GLY A 240 8.48 10.86 0.55
CA GLY A 240 8.49 9.52 -0.07
C GLY A 240 8.21 8.34 0.85
N THR A 241 7.95 8.57 2.14
CA THR A 241 7.86 7.50 3.15
C THR A 241 6.45 6.95 3.36
N ARG A 242 5.41 7.67 2.89
CA ARG A 242 4.02 7.26 2.99
C ARG A 242 3.51 6.93 1.58
N ARG A 243 3.22 5.64 1.37
CA ARG A 243 2.93 5.03 0.05
C ARG A 243 1.65 4.20 0.04
N ASP A 244 1.02 3.98 1.19
CA ASP A 244 -0.23 3.22 1.32
C ASP A 244 -1.40 4.14 1.70
N THR A 245 -2.47 4.13 0.90
CA THR A 245 -3.71 4.88 1.17
C THR A 245 -4.34 4.54 2.51
N ARG A 246 -4.22 3.29 2.98
CA ARG A 246 -4.70 2.85 4.30
C ARG A 246 -3.96 3.57 5.43
N LEU A 247 -2.72 3.98 5.21
CA LEU A 247 -1.94 4.77 6.17
C LEU A 247 -2.38 6.24 6.17
N CYS A 248 -2.64 6.80 4.98
CA CYS A 248 -3.04 8.20 4.80
C CYS A 248 -4.29 8.54 5.63
N VAL A 249 -5.32 7.69 5.55
CA VAL A 249 -6.61 7.90 6.22
C VAL A 249 -6.54 7.84 7.74
N LEU A 250 -5.46 7.28 8.32
CA LEU A 250 -5.28 7.32 9.77
C LEU A 250 -4.95 8.74 10.25
N CYS A 251 -4.30 9.57 9.43
CA CYS A 251 -3.86 10.93 9.79
C CYS A 251 -4.71 12.02 9.11
N HIS A 252 -5.22 11.76 7.91
CA HIS A 252 -6.08 12.67 7.17
C HIS A 252 -7.55 12.47 7.55
N THR A 253 -7.85 12.68 8.84
CA THR A 253 -9.21 12.62 9.41
C THR A 253 -9.90 13.98 9.35
N ASP A 254 -11.18 14.04 9.72
CA ASP A 254 -11.93 15.30 9.82
C ASP A 254 -11.47 16.20 10.98
N GLN A 255 -10.60 15.69 11.86
CA GLN A 255 -9.94 16.48 12.90
C GLN A 255 -8.77 17.31 12.36
N ASN A 256 -8.35 17.08 11.11
CA ASN A 256 -7.13 17.65 10.56
C ASN A 256 -7.40 18.92 9.75
N THR A 257 -6.99 20.06 10.31
CA THR A 257 -7.08 21.36 9.64
C THR A 257 -5.70 21.98 9.51
N ASP A 258 -5.38 22.49 8.33
CA ASP A 258 -4.15 23.23 8.11
C ASP A 258 -4.25 24.61 8.76
N VAL A 259 -3.37 24.89 9.71
CA VAL A 259 -3.37 26.17 10.44
C VAL A 259 -3.00 27.35 9.53
N SER A 260 -2.18 27.11 8.50
CA SER A 260 -1.71 28.15 7.58
C SER A 260 -2.82 28.65 6.67
N SER A 261 -3.56 27.75 6.03
CA SER A 261 -4.61 28.09 5.05
C SER A 261 -6.03 28.08 5.63
N GLY A 262 -6.25 27.41 6.76
CA GLY A 262 -7.59 27.11 7.28
C GLY A 262 -8.30 25.99 6.51
N ASN A 263 -7.67 25.40 5.49
CA ASN A 263 -8.26 24.31 4.74
C ASN A 263 -8.30 23.01 5.54
N SER A 264 -9.40 22.25 5.38
CA SER A 264 -9.46 20.87 5.84
C SER A 264 -8.44 20.02 5.09
N VAL A 265 -7.75 19.16 5.84
CA VAL A 265 -6.81 18.16 5.34
C VAL A 265 -7.39 16.75 5.55
N GLU A 266 -8.71 16.63 5.71
CA GLU A 266 -9.41 15.34 5.66
C GLU A 266 -9.17 14.70 4.29
N PHE A 267 -8.92 13.38 4.25
CA PHE A 267 -8.45 12.69 3.04
C PHE A 267 -9.38 12.92 1.84
N LYS A 268 -10.70 12.77 2.02
CA LYS A 268 -11.67 12.97 0.94
C LYS A 268 -11.70 14.42 0.44
N VAL A 269 -11.56 15.41 1.34
CA VAL A 269 -11.57 16.83 1.00
C VAL A 269 -10.30 17.23 0.27
N MET A 270 -9.15 16.88 0.86
CA MET A 270 -7.83 17.19 0.33
C MET A 270 -7.62 16.58 -1.05
N ILE A 271 -7.89 15.28 -1.20
CA ILE A 271 -7.62 14.58 -2.46
C ILE A 271 -8.47 15.14 -3.59
N HIS A 272 -9.76 15.37 -3.36
CA HIS A 272 -10.62 15.97 -4.38
C HIS A 272 -10.20 17.39 -4.76
N ARG A 273 -9.84 18.24 -3.79
CA ARG A 273 -9.38 19.60 -4.07
C ARG A 273 -8.05 19.64 -4.82
N ILE A 274 -7.08 18.81 -4.44
CA ILE A 274 -5.78 18.72 -5.13
C ILE A 274 -5.97 18.31 -6.60
N HIS A 275 -6.80 17.31 -6.87
CA HIS A 275 -7.01 16.84 -8.24
C HIS A 275 -7.93 17.75 -9.04
N SER A 276 -8.89 18.42 -8.40
CA SER A 276 -9.66 19.48 -9.07
C SER A 276 -8.77 20.66 -9.45
N GLY A 277 -7.85 21.05 -8.56
CA GLY A 277 -6.78 22.02 -8.83
C GLY A 277 -7.31 23.29 -9.51
N SER A 278 -6.82 23.55 -10.73
CA SER A 278 -7.22 24.71 -11.54
C SER A 278 -8.69 24.72 -11.98
N GLN A 279 -9.40 23.59 -11.89
CA GLN A 279 -10.82 23.48 -12.20
C GLN A 279 -11.73 23.83 -11.02
N LEU A 280 -11.19 24.05 -9.82
CA LEU A 280 -11.98 24.51 -8.68
C LEU A 280 -12.62 25.88 -8.99
N PRO A 281 -13.94 26.06 -8.78
CA PRO A 281 -14.60 27.35 -8.94
C PRO A 281 -13.92 28.48 -8.17
N SER A 282 -13.48 28.24 -6.92
CA SER A 282 -12.76 29.24 -6.14
C SER A 282 -11.41 29.63 -6.76
N VAL A 283 -10.68 28.67 -7.33
CA VAL A 283 -9.40 28.90 -8.02
C VAL A 283 -9.61 29.69 -9.31
N ALA A 284 -10.64 29.33 -10.09
CA ALA A 284 -11.04 30.10 -11.25
C ALA A 284 -11.45 31.55 -10.90
N ALA A 285 -11.99 31.75 -9.69
CA ALA A 285 -12.31 33.07 -9.13
C ALA A 285 -11.10 33.81 -8.51
N GLY A 286 -9.90 33.25 -8.59
CA GLY A 286 -8.65 33.89 -8.15
C GLY A 286 -8.22 33.55 -6.71
N THR A 287 -8.86 32.57 -6.06
CA THR A 287 -8.45 32.09 -4.74
C THR A 287 -7.34 31.06 -4.86
N THR A 288 -6.24 31.20 -4.11
CA THR A 288 -5.20 30.17 -4.05
C THR A 288 -5.64 29.02 -3.13
N TYR A 289 -5.64 27.80 -3.63
CA TYR A 289 -5.77 26.59 -2.82
C TYR A 289 -4.39 26.03 -2.46
N TYR A 290 -4.03 26.10 -1.18
CA TYR A 290 -2.75 25.62 -0.67
C TYR A 290 -2.93 24.90 0.68
N ILE A 291 -1.99 24.02 1.01
CA ILE A 291 -1.86 23.36 2.31
C ILE A 291 -0.43 23.57 2.80
N GLY A 292 -0.29 24.11 4.01
CA GLY A 292 1.01 24.53 4.53
C GLY A 292 1.61 25.60 3.62
N THR A 293 2.69 25.24 2.92
CA THR A 293 3.39 26.12 1.96
C THR A 293 3.28 25.64 0.50
N SER A 294 2.48 24.61 0.24
CA SER A 294 2.35 24.01 -1.10
C SER A 294 1.09 24.52 -1.79
N ASP A 295 1.25 25.24 -2.91
CA ASP A 295 0.17 25.69 -3.79
C ASP A 295 -0.25 24.57 -4.75
N PHE A 296 -1.54 24.21 -4.71
CA PHE A 296 -2.17 23.19 -5.55
C PHE A 296 -3.07 23.79 -6.63
N SER A 297 -3.19 25.12 -6.71
CA SER A 297 -4.08 25.82 -7.66
C SER A 297 -3.69 25.59 -9.12
N LYS A 298 -2.43 25.23 -9.37
CA LYS A 298 -1.89 24.96 -10.72
C LYS A 298 -1.96 23.48 -11.11
N GLY A 299 -2.40 22.61 -10.19
CA GLY A 299 -2.61 21.20 -10.47
C GLY A 299 -3.62 21.03 -11.60
N THR A 300 -3.31 20.13 -12.55
CA THR A 300 -4.21 19.78 -13.65
C THR A 300 -4.48 18.29 -13.62
N TRP A 301 -5.76 17.94 -13.74
CA TRP A 301 -6.20 16.55 -13.88
C TRP A 301 -6.12 16.13 -15.36
N PRO A 302 -5.44 15.03 -15.70
CA PRO A 302 -5.26 14.61 -17.09
C PRO A 302 -6.51 13.95 -17.70
N GLN A 303 -7.55 13.72 -16.92
CA GLN A 303 -8.82 13.14 -17.38
C GLN A 303 -9.98 14.13 -17.13
N ASP A 304 -11.20 13.69 -17.42
CA ASP A 304 -12.38 14.41 -16.95
C ASP A 304 -12.58 14.16 -15.45
N THR A 305 -12.76 15.22 -14.66
CA THR A 305 -12.92 15.14 -13.19
C THR A 305 -14.18 14.38 -12.78
N ARG A 306 -15.14 14.21 -13.69
CA ARG A 306 -16.32 13.36 -13.50
C ARG A 306 -16.00 11.86 -13.56
N ASN A 307 -14.79 11.46 -13.95
CA ASN A 307 -14.37 10.06 -13.97
C ASN A 307 -14.03 9.53 -12.56
N CYS A 308 -15.05 9.38 -11.70
CA CYS A 308 -14.89 8.94 -10.30
C CYS A 308 -14.20 7.57 -10.19
N THR A 309 -14.46 6.66 -11.14
CA THR A 309 -13.97 5.27 -11.13
C THR A 309 -12.46 5.14 -11.33
N THR A 310 -11.77 6.21 -11.74
CA THR A 310 -10.31 6.24 -11.75
C THR A 310 -9.72 6.01 -10.35
N CYS A 311 -10.35 6.60 -9.32
CA CYS A 311 -9.94 6.41 -7.92
C CYS A 311 -10.87 5.46 -7.15
N HIS A 312 -12.17 5.53 -7.41
CA HIS A 312 -13.18 4.73 -6.74
C HIS A 312 -13.36 3.37 -7.43
N SER A 313 -12.34 2.53 -7.33
CA SER A 313 -12.35 1.17 -7.88
C SER A 313 -11.44 0.21 -7.10
N GLY A 314 -11.72 -1.10 -7.27
CA GLY A 314 -10.89 -2.18 -6.76
C GLY A 314 -11.03 -2.50 -5.27
N GLY A 315 -11.72 -1.66 -4.49
CA GLY A 315 -11.93 -1.84 -3.05
C GLY A 315 -13.34 -2.34 -2.70
N PRO A 316 -13.52 -2.95 -1.52
CA PRO A 316 -14.82 -3.48 -1.08
C PRO A 316 -15.87 -2.39 -0.83
N GLN A 317 -15.45 -1.14 -0.59
CA GLN A 317 -16.35 -0.01 -0.35
C GLN A 317 -16.15 1.09 -1.40
N SER A 318 -15.72 0.73 -2.62
CA SER A 318 -15.48 1.71 -3.67
C SER A 318 -16.72 2.53 -4.03
N ASP A 319 -17.92 1.94 -3.97
CA ASP A 319 -19.19 2.63 -4.23
C ASP A 319 -19.57 3.71 -3.19
N ASN A 320 -18.81 3.87 -2.10
CA ASN A 320 -19.09 4.88 -1.08
C ASN A 320 -19.19 6.31 -1.65
N TYR A 321 -18.50 6.61 -2.76
CA TYR A 321 -18.60 7.92 -3.42
C TYR A 321 -20.02 8.25 -3.90
N LYS A 322 -20.80 7.22 -4.27
CA LYS A 322 -22.18 7.39 -4.76
C LYS A 322 -23.23 6.98 -3.73
N THR A 323 -22.91 6.10 -2.79
CA THR A 323 -23.89 5.64 -1.78
C THR A 323 -23.88 6.43 -0.49
N ALA A 324 -22.87 7.28 -0.23
CA ALA A 324 -22.75 8.08 0.99
C ALA A 324 -22.41 9.55 0.69
N PRO A 325 -23.27 10.28 -0.06
CA PRO A 325 -23.06 11.70 -0.32
C PRO A 325 -23.06 12.48 1.01
N ASN A 326 -22.13 13.41 1.14
CA ASN A 326 -21.97 14.26 2.32
C ASN A 326 -21.37 15.61 1.92
N ALA A 327 -21.70 16.66 2.67
CA ALA A 327 -21.30 18.03 2.40
C ALA A 327 -19.79 18.14 2.14
N ALA A 328 -18.97 17.62 3.05
CA ALA A 328 -17.51 17.74 2.98
C ALA A 328 -16.92 17.15 1.67
N ALA A 329 -17.42 16.00 1.22
CA ALA A 329 -16.95 15.37 -0.02
C ALA A 329 -17.49 16.05 -1.29
N CYS A 330 -18.71 16.59 -1.27
CA CYS A 330 -19.30 17.24 -2.44
C CYS A 330 -18.71 18.64 -2.65
N THR A 331 -18.59 19.43 -1.57
CA THR A 331 -18.07 20.82 -1.63
C THR A 331 -16.55 20.88 -1.76
N SER A 332 -15.86 19.74 -1.79
CA SER A 332 -14.43 19.72 -2.12
C SER A 332 -14.17 19.98 -3.60
N CYS A 333 -15.10 19.62 -4.50
CA CYS A 333 -15.04 20.01 -5.91
C CYS A 333 -16.01 21.16 -6.21
N HIS A 334 -17.22 21.09 -5.65
CA HIS A 334 -18.25 22.12 -5.77
C HIS A 334 -18.06 23.22 -4.72
N ASP A 335 -16.89 23.85 -4.71
CA ASP A 335 -16.46 24.72 -3.61
C ASP A 335 -17.05 26.14 -3.62
N ASN A 336 -17.88 26.45 -4.61
CA ASN A 336 -18.73 27.64 -4.65
C ASN A 336 -20.16 27.38 -4.13
N VAL A 337 -20.49 26.14 -3.75
CA VAL A 337 -21.77 25.78 -3.16
C VAL A 337 -21.78 26.14 -1.68
N ASN A 338 -22.78 26.90 -1.25
CA ASN A 338 -22.98 27.22 0.16
C ASN A 338 -24.25 26.54 0.68
N LEU A 339 -24.08 25.42 1.38
CA LEU A 339 -25.20 24.64 1.93
C LEU A 339 -25.93 25.35 3.08
N VAL A 340 -25.29 26.31 3.76
CA VAL A 340 -25.90 27.07 4.86
C VAL A 340 -26.87 28.12 4.33
N THR A 341 -26.48 28.86 3.29
CA THR A 341 -27.33 29.90 2.67
C THR A 341 -28.24 29.36 1.57
N GLY A 342 -27.84 28.25 0.94
CA GLY A 342 -28.47 27.67 -0.24
C GLY A 342 -27.90 28.22 -1.55
N ASP A 343 -26.91 29.12 -1.50
CA ASP A 343 -26.35 29.73 -2.69
C ASP A 343 -25.65 28.67 -3.56
N ASN A 344 -25.91 28.72 -4.85
CA ASN A 344 -25.46 27.75 -5.85
C ASN A 344 -25.89 26.30 -5.55
N HIS A 345 -26.86 26.08 -4.67
CA HIS A 345 -27.47 24.78 -4.42
C HIS A 345 -28.96 24.83 -4.80
N PRO A 346 -29.37 24.33 -5.98
CA PRO A 346 -30.78 24.36 -6.41
C PRO A 346 -31.74 23.68 -5.43
N GLY A 347 -31.26 22.69 -4.68
CA GLY A 347 -32.01 22.04 -3.60
C GLY A 347 -32.18 22.88 -2.32
N GLY A 348 -31.72 24.14 -2.34
CA GLY A 348 -31.80 25.07 -1.21
C GLY A 348 -30.83 24.73 -0.08
N ARG A 349 -31.14 25.23 1.12
CA ARG A 349 -30.30 25.06 2.32
C ARG A 349 -30.30 23.61 2.79
N GLN A 350 -29.13 23.14 3.24
CA GLN A 350 -28.94 21.85 3.89
C GLN A 350 -28.26 22.07 5.25
N SER A 351 -28.90 21.63 6.33
CA SER A 351 -28.40 21.79 7.69
C SER A 351 -27.62 20.57 8.21
N SER A 352 -27.67 19.44 7.49
CA SER A 352 -26.97 18.21 7.82
C SER A 352 -26.86 17.28 6.61
N ASP A 353 -26.04 16.25 6.72
CA ASP A 353 -25.84 15.24 5.68
C ASP A 353 -27.00 14.22 5.56
N THR A 354 -27.99 14.27 6.45
CA THR A 354 -29.07 13.26 6.53
C THR A 354 -30.01 13.27 5.32
N ALA A 355 -30.12 14.40 4.62
CA ALA A 355 -31.04 14.58 3.50
C ALA A 355 -30.36 14.42 2.12
N CYS A 356 -29.03 14.34 2.06
CA CYS A 356 -28.30 14.33 0.79
C CYS A 356 -28.76 13.19 -0.13
N SER A 357 -28.86 11.98 0.41
CA SER A 357 -29.23 10.77 -0.33
C SER A 357 -30.71 10.72 -0.76
N ALA A 358 -31.56 11.62 -0.24
CA ALA A 358 -32.96 11.72 -0.68
C ALA A 358 -33.08 12.34 -2.08
N CYS A 359 -32.14 13.22 -2.45
CA CYS A 359 -32.10 13.87 -3.76
C CYS A 359 -30.94 13.34 -4.62
N HIS A 360 -29.75 13.17 -4.03
CA HIS A 360 -28.57 12.63 -4.68
C HIS A 360 -28.50 11.12 -4.48
N VAL A 361 -29.44 10.41 -5.11
CA VAL A 361 -29.44 8.94 -5.13
C VAL A 361 -28.19 8.42 -5.86
N PRO A 362 -27.74 7.18 -5.62
CA PRO A 362 -26.48 6.69 -6.20
C PRO A 362 -26.49 6.69 -7.72
N ASP A 363 -27.59 6.20 -8.29
CA ASP A 363 -27.75 5.98 -9.73
C ASP A 363 -29.09 6.54 -10.25
N GLY A 364 -29.07 7.03 -11.48
CA GLY A 364 -30.19 7.73 -12.11
C GLY A 364 -30.00 7.90 -13.62
N ALA A 365 -30.81 8.75 -14.23
CA ALA A 365 -30.72 9.11 -15.63
C ALA A 365 -29.50 10.01 -15.91
N GLU A 366 -29.01 10.00 -17.15
CA GLU A 366 -27.90 10.90 -17.51
C GLU A 366 -28.28 12.37 -17.29
N PHE A 367 -27.38 13.10 -16.62
CA PHE A 367 -27.52 14.51 -16.30
C PHE A 367 -28.69 14.87 -15.37
N ASP A 368 -29.16 13.91 -14.57
CA ASP A 368 -30.08 14.17 -13.45
C ASP A 368 -29.33 14.51 -12.15
N ALA A 369 -30.05 14.53 -11.02
CA ALA A 369 -29.49 14.86 -9.70
C ALA A 369 -28.81 13.67 -8.98
N SER A 370 -28.89 12.44 -9.51
CA SER A 370 -28.18 11.28 -8.97
C SER A 370 -26.67 11.48 -9.05
N VAL A 371 -25.90 10.80 -8.19
CA VAL A 371 -24.45 10.97 -8.17
C VAL A 371 -23.85 10.51 -9.49
N THR A 372 -24.15 9.30 -9.98
CA THR A 372 -23.58 8.86 -11.27
C THR A 372 -24.19 9.60 -12.47
N GLY A 373 -25.47 9.97 -12.42
CA GLY A 373 -26.15 10.74 -13.47
C GLY A 373 -25.57 12.15 -13.65
N ALA A 374 -25.35 12.89 -12.57
CA ALA A 374 -24.74 14.23 -12.60
C ALA A 374 -23.27 14.21 -13.04
N HIS A 375 -22.58 13.07 -12.84
CA HIS A 375 -21.18 12.88 -13.20
C HIS A 375 -21.00 12.05 -14.49
N VAL A 376 -22.02 11.99 -15.36
CA VAL A 376 -21.84 11.44 -16.71
C VAL A 376 -20.82 12.27 -17.47
N ILE A 377 -19.81 11.59 -18.03
CA ILE A 377 -18.85 12.21 -18.95
C ILE A 377 -19.57 12.41 -20.29
N PRO A 378 -19.75 13.66 -20.78
CA PRO A 378 -20.57 13.94 -21.95
C PRO A 378 -20.18 13.11 -23.18
N ILE A 379 -18.90 12.96 -23.47
CA ILE A 379 -18.43 12.16 -24.63
C ILE A 379 -18.77 10.67 -24.54
N ASN A 380 -19.10 10.17 -23.35
CA ASN A 380 -19.51 8.79 -23.10
C ASN A 380 -21.04 8.66 -22.96
N SER A 381 -21.79 9.74 -23.12
CA SER A 381 -23.25 9.73 -23.00
C SER A 381 -23.88 8.77 -24.01
N THR A 382 -24.80 7.94 -23.54
CA THR A 382 -25.61 7.03 -24.36
C THR A 382 -26.54 7.78 -25.32
N ASN A 383 -26.78 9.07 -25.08
CA ASN A 383 -27.52 9.94 -25.98
C ASN A 383 -26.70 10.43 -27.18
N ILE A 384 -25.37 10.29 -27.15
CA ILE A 384 -24.53 10.59 -28.32
C ILE A 384 -24.73 9.49 -29.36
N LYS A 385 -25.35 9.86 -30.49
CA LYS A 385 -25.40 9.01 -31.67
C LYS A 385 -24.00 8.90 -32.26
N GLY A 386 -23.46 7.69 -32.31
CA GLY A 386 -22.13 7.45 -32.90
C GLY A 386 -22.05 7.91 -34.36
N VAL A 387 -20.84 8.26 -34.81
CA VAL A 387 -20.57 8.57 -36.21
C VAL A 387 -20.13 7.28 -36.90
N LYS A 388 -20.85 6.88 -37.96
CA LYS A 388 -20.39 5.80 -38.85
C LYS A 388 -19.49 6.41 -39.91
N LEU A 389 -18.18 6.17 -39.79
CA LEU A 389 -17.20 6.53 -40.82
C LEU A 389 -16.91 5.30 -41.68
N GLU A 390 -16.94 5.49 -43.00
CA GLU A 390 -16.59 4.47 -43.99
C GLU A 390 -15.60 5.10 -44.97
N ILE A 391 -14.42 4.50 -45.14
CA ILE A 391 -13.46 4.92 -46.17
C ILE A 391 -14.00 4.36 -47.50
N VAL A 392 -14.61 5.22 -48.31
CA VAL A 392 -15.30 4.81 -49.55
C VAL A 392 -14.31 4.53 -50.69
N SER A 393 -13.18 5.25 -50.73
CA SER A 393 -12.07 4.98 -51.66
C SER A 393 -10.77 5.60 -51.15
N VAL A 394 -9.64 5.13 -51.69
CA VAL A 394 -8.32 5.74 -51.57
C VAL A 394 -7.74 5.82 -52.97
N GLU A 395 -7.35 7.01 -53.44
CA GLU A 395 -6.76 7.22 -54.76
C GLU A 395 -5.24 7.42 -54.65
N GLY A 396 -4.48 6.82 -55.57
CA GLY A 396 -3.02 7.00 -55.69
C GLY A 396 -2.15 6.16 -54.75
N ALA A 397 -2.66 5.03 -54.25
CA ALA A 397 -1.88 4.04 -53.50
C ALA A 397 -0.96 3.20 -54.40
#